data_AF-A0A7C3W0Y4-F1
#
_entry.id   AF-A0A7C3W0Y4-F1
#
_cell.length_a   1.000
_cell.length_b   1.000
_cell.length_c   1.000
_cell.angle_alpha   90.00
_cell.angle_beta   90.00
_cell.angle_gamma   90.00
#
_symmetry.space_group_name_H-M   'P 1'
#
loop_
_entity.id
_entity.type
_entity.pdbx_description
1 polymer ?
#
loop_
_entity_poly.entity_id
_entity_poly.type
_entity_poly.pdbx_seq_one_letter_code
_entity_poly.pdbx_strand_id
1 'polypeptide(L)' 'MKVKMQGFIIFDSFPAETYNDFVRDMTGWLEAGKITYKEQMITGLENAPAALNDLLLGKSFGKMVVQVG' A
#
# COMPACT_ATOMS: atom_id res chain seq x y z
N MET A 1 3.12 -2.20 36.01
CA MET A 1 2.68 -2.55 34.64
C MET A 1 3.78 -2.13 33.68
N LYS A 2 4.18 -2.97 32.72
CA LYS A 2 5.19 -2.63 31.69
C LYS A 2 4.48 -2.58 30.33
N VAL A 3 4.73 -1.53 29.55
CA VAL A 3 4.22 -1.36 28.18
C VAL A 3 5.40 -1.29 27.22
N LYS A 4 5.26 -1.90 26.03
CA LYS A 4 6.25 -1.83 24.94
C LYS A 4 5.64 -1.11 23.75
N MET A 5 6.35 -0.10 23.25
CA MET A 5 6.07 0.57 21.98
C MET A 5 7.25 0.28 21.05
N GLN A 6 6.98 -0.24 19.85
CA GLN A 6 8.01 -0.59 18.88
C GLN A 6 7.53 -0.22 17.48
N GLY A 7 8.30 0.64 16.80
CA GLY A 7 8.18 0.83 15.36
C GLY A 7 8.81 -0.33 14.61
N PHE A 8 8.42 -0.49 13.34
CA PHE A 8 8.96 -1.50 12.45
C PHE A 8 9.12 -0.94 11.05
N ILE A 9 10.01 -1.54 10.27
CA ILE A 9 10.21 -1.24 8.85
C ILE A 9 9.82 -2.49 8.07
N ILE A 10 8.86 -2.37 7.14
CA ILE A 10 8.28 -3.52 6.44
C ILE A 10 9.33 -4.40 5.72
N PHE A 11 10.43 -3.79 5.26
CA PHE A 11 11.50 -4.47 4.53
C PHE A 11 12.58 -5.12 5.43
N ASP A 12 12.48 -4.98 6.75
CA ASP A 12 13.51 -5.43 7.70
C ASP A 12 12.91 -6.27 8.84
N SER A 13 11.76 -5.84 9.36
CA SER A 13 11.22 -6.37 10.61
C SER A 13 10.45 -7.69 10.47
N PHE A 14 10.27 -8.22 9.26
CA PHE A 14 9.48 -9.43 9.00
C PHE A 14 10.30 -10.48 8.25
N PRO A 15 10.25 -11.75 8.68
CA PRO A 15 10.78 -12.87 7.89
C PRO A 15 10.12 -12.95 6.51
N ALA A 16 10.88 -13.42 5.51
CA ALA A 16 10.41 -13.53 4.13
C ALA A 16 9.13 -14.40 4.01
N GLU A 17 8.97 -15.44 4.84
CA GLU A 17 7.76 -16.29 4.85
C GLU A 17 6.48 -15.52 5.18
N THR A 18 6.56 -14.43 5.96
CA THR A 18 5.42 -13.59 6.35
C THR A 18 4.71 -13.04 5.12
N TYR A 19 5.47 -12.76 4.05
CA TYR A 19 4.91 -12.28 2.80
C TYR A 19 4.00 -13.32 2.14
N ASN A 20 4.38 -14.61 2.16
CA ASN A 20 3.59 -15.67 1.55
C ASN A 20 2.27 -15.88 2.30
N ASP A 21 2.30 -15.84 3.63
CA ASP A 21 1.09 -15.91 4.46
C ASP A 21 0.17 -14.70 4.20
N PHE A 22 0.75 -13.50 4.12
CA PHE A 22 0.02 -12.29 3.78
C PHE A 22 -0.67 -12.39 2.41
N VAL A 23 0.05 -12.86 1.37
CA VAL A 23 -0.52 -13.01 0.02
C VAL A 23 -1.68 -14.00 0.03
N ARG A 24 -1.53 -15.15 0.70
CA ARG A 24 -2.61 -16.15 0.83
C ARG A 24 -3.86 -15.53 1.46
N ASP A 25 -3.70 -14.88 2.61
CA ASP A 25 -4.83 -14.39 3.39
C ASP A 25 -5.50 -13.17 2.73
N MET A 26 -4.70 -12.21 2.23
CA MET A 26 -5.20 -11.02 1.54
C MET A 26 -5.96 -11.38 0.26
N THR A 27 -5.46 -12.34 -0.52
CA THR A 27 -6.16 -12.85 -1.71
C THR A 27 -7.52 -13.42 -1.34
N GLY A 28 -7.58 -14.29 -0.33
CA GLY A 28 -8.84 -14.85 0.15
C GLY A 28 -9.81 -13.79 0.68
N TRP A 29 -9.31 -12.72 1.31
CA TRP A 29 -10.16 -11.62 1.79
C TRP A 29 -10.72 -10.75 0.66
N LEU A 30 -9.93 -10.52 -0.40
CA LEU A 30 -10.39 -9.82 -1.60
C LEU A 30 -11.48 -10.64 -2.31
N GLU A 31 -11.24 -11.93 -2.54
CA GLU A 31 -12.21 -12.84 -3.16
C GLU A 31 -13.51 -12.95 -2.35
N ALA A 32 -13.40 -12.99 -1.02
CA ALA A 32 -14.55 -13.02 -0.12
C ALA A 32 -15.24 -11.66 0.05
N GLY A 33 -14.78 -10.60 -0.61
CA GLY A 33 -15.35 -9.25 -0.49
C GLY A 33 -15.17 -8.60 0.88
N LYS A 34 -14.30 -9.14 1.74
CA LYS A 34 -14.01 -8.62 3.09
C LYS A 34 -13.15 -7.37 3.05
N ILE A 35 -12.42 -7.16 1.94
CA ILE A 35 -11.58 -5.99 1.71
C ILE A 35 -12.01 -5.33 0.41
N THR A 36 -12.24 -4.02 0.47
CA THR A 36 -12.44 -3.18 -0.71
C THR A 36 -11.18 -2.37 -0.95
N TYR A 37 -10.52 -2.63 -2.07
CA TYR A 37 -9.33 -1.90 -2.50
C TYR A 37 -9.69 -0.80 -3.50
N LYS A 38 -9.06 0.37 -3.38
CA LYS A 38 -9.29 1.52 -4.27
C LYS A 38 -7.96 2.12 -4.70
N GLU A 39 -7.84 2.36 -5.99
CA GLU A 39 -6.69 3.00 -6.60
C GLU A 39 -7.10 4.33 -7.25
N GLN A 40 -6.16 5.26 -7.24
CA GLN A 40 -6.17 6.44 -8.07
C GLN A 40 -5.06 6.30 -9.11
N MET A 41 -5.46 6.06 -10.35
CA MET A 41 -4.56 5.87 -11.47
C MET A 41 -4.21 7.23 -12.11
N ILE A 42 -2.91 7.48 -12.27
CA ILE A 42 -2.35 8.62 -13.01
C ILE A 42 -1.62 8.07 -14.23
N THR A 43 -1.98 8.51 -15.43
CA THR A 43 -1.31 8.06 -16.66
C THR A 43 -0.09 8.94 -16.95
N GLY A 44 1.02 8.34 -17.36
CA GLY A 44 2.22 9.05 -17.81
C GLY A 44 3.23 9.28 -16.68
N LEU A 45 4.47 8.85 -16.90
CA LEU A 45 5.55 8.98 -15.92
C LEU A 45 5.89 10.44 -15.64
N GLU A 46 5.76 11.30 -16.64
CA GLU A 46 5.95 12.75 -16.55
C GLU A 46 5.02 13.41 -15.51
N ASN A 47 3.88 12.78 -15.20
CA ASN A 47 2.94 13.26 -14.19
C ASN A 47 3.30 12.83 -12.76
N ALA A 48 4.30 11.94 -12.58
CA ALA A 48 4.68 11.43 -11.27
C ALA A 48 5.09 12.52 -10.26
N PRO A 49 5.85 13.59 -10.62
CA PRO A 49 6.18 14.65 -9.68
C PRO A 49 4.94 15.38 -9.15
N ALA A 50 4.00 15.72 -10.03
CA ALA A 50 2.75 16.37 -9.65
C ALA A 50 1.86 15.45 -8.79
N ALA A 51 1.76 14.18 -9.19
CA ALA A 51 1.04 13.15 -8.43
C ALA A 51 1.59 12.99 -7.00
N LEU A 52 2.91 12.92 -6.85
CA LEU A 52 3.55 12.84 -5.53
C LEU A 52 3.26 14.06 -4.67
N ASN A 53 3.30 15.27 -5.25
CA ASN A 53 2.92 16.48 -4.52
C ASN A 53 1.46 16.41 -4.04
N ASP A 54 0.54 15.99 -4.89
CA ASP A 54 -0.87 15.86 -4.52
C ASP A 54 -1.11 14.77 -3.46
N LEU A 55 -0.36 13.67 -3.49
CA LEU A 55 -0.37 12.64 -2.42
C LEU A 55 0.05 13.25 -1.07
N LEU A 56 1.15 14.01 -1.04
CA LEU A 56 1.66 14.63 0.19
C LEU A 56 0.74 15.75 0.72
N LEU A 57 -0.01 16.40 -0.17
CA LEU A 57 -1.04 17.38 0.19
C LEU A 57 -2.39 16.73 0.58
N GLY A 58 -2.49 15.40 0.58
CA GLY A 58 -3.70 14.67 0.97
C GLY A 58 -4.83 14.74 -0.06
N LYS A 59 -4.52 15.05 -1.32
CA LYS A 59 -5.52 15.11 -2.41
C LYS A 59 -5.76 13.74 -3.06
N SER A 60 -5.06 12.70 -2.62
CA SER A 60 -5.22 11.34 -3.13
C SER A 60 -6.49 10.68 -2.60
N PHE A 61 -7.16 9.89 -3.43
CA PHE A 61 -8.23 8.98 -3.03
C PHE A 61 -7.78 7.52 -3.20
N GLY A 62 -7.52 6.83 -2.09
CA GLY A 62 -7.00 5.46 -2.11
C GLY A 62 -5.50 5.40 -2.46
N LYS A 63 -5.04 4.26 -3.00
CA LYS A 63 -3.65 4.08 -3.38
C LYS A 63 -3.37 4.79 -4.71
N MET A 64 -2.52 5.81 -4.67
CA MET A 64 -2.05 6.46 -5.89
C MET A 64 -1.05 5.59 -6.63
N VAL A 65 -1.26 5.41 -7.93
CA VAL A 65 -0.44 4.60 -8.85
C VAL A 65 -0.20 5.40 -10.13
N VAL A 66 1.05 5.44 -10.60
CA VAL A 66 1.38 6.02 -11.91
C VAL A 66 1.56 4.89 -12.92
N GLN A 67 0.72 4.89 -13.96
CA GLN A 67 0.83 3.98 -15.09
C GLN A 67 1.91 4.48 -16.05
N VAL A 68 2.88 3.63 -16.31
CA VAL A 68 3.95 3.86 -17.29
C VAL A 68 3.69 3.01 -18.52
N GLY A 69 3.56 3.62 -19.71
CA GLY A 69 3.30 2.91 -20.97
C GLY A 69 1.83 2.84 -21.35
#